data_AF-A0A6B3I704-F1
#
_entry.id   AF-A0A6B3I704-F1
#
_cell.length_a   1.000
_cell.length_b   1.000
_cell.length_c   1.000
_cell.angle_alpha   90.00
_cell.angle_beta   90.00
_cell.angle_gamma   90.00
#
_symmetry.space_group_name_H-M   'P 1'
#
loop_
_entity.id
_entity.type
_entity.pdbx_description
1 polymer ?
#
loop_
_entity_poly.entity_id
_entity_poly.type
_entity_poly.pdbx_seq_one_letter_code
_entity_poly.pdbx_strand_id
1 'polypeptide(L)' 'TRQESDRGAVSKQFERAQQILVDDVRLLPLWQGKLYVASGEDIGGGERALDPQTVMQMWELYRKASW' A
#
# COMPACT_ATOMS: atom_id res chain seq x y z
N THR A 1 -18.03 -9.86 -23.69
CA THR A 1 -18.66 -9.50 -22.40
C THR A 1 -17.78 -8.48 -21.72
N ARG A 2 -18.16 -7.20 -21.79
CA ARG A 2 -17.43 -6.08 -21.18
C ARG A 2 -17.84 -6.03 -19.72
N GLN A 3 -17.04 -6.63 -18.86
CA GLN A 3 -17.20 -6.56 -17.41
C GLN A 3 -17.16 -5.08 -17.02
N GLU A 4 -18.19 -4.60 -16.32
CA GLU A 4 -18.31 -3.19 -15.96
C GLU A 4 -17.04 -2.71 -15.27
N SER A 5 -16.30 -1.85 -15.95
CA SER A 5 -15.19 -1.09 -15.38
C SER A 5 -15.71 0.22 -14.81
N ASP A 6 -16.87 0.22 -14.16
CA ASP A 6 -17.27 1.35 -13.34
C ASP A 6 -16.61 1.20 -11.97
N ARG A 7 -15.33 1.58 -11.91
CA ARG A 7 -14.58 1.66 -10.65
C ARG A 7 -15.22 2.64 -9.66
N GLY A 8 -16.19 3.45 -10.09
CA GLY A 8 -17.00 4.33 -9.23
C GLY A 8 -18.27 3.69 -8.68
N ALA A 9 -18.73 2.56 -9.23
CA ALA A 9 -20.00 1.93 -8.83
C ALA A 9 -20.00 1.36 -7.41
N VAL A 10 -18.81 1.17 -6.81
CA VAL A 10 -18.64 0.61 -5.45
C VAL A 10 -18.30 1.70 -4.42
N SER A 11 -17.99 2.91 -4.85
CA SER A 11 -17.56 4.00 -3.94
C SER A 11 -18.62 4.32 -2.88
N LYS A 12 -19.91 4.30 -3.25
CA LYS A 12 -21.02 4.58 -2.32
C LYS A 12 -21.16 3.50 -1.24
N GLN A 13 -20.88 2.24 -1.58
CA GLN A 13 -20.93 1.10 -0.67
C GLN A 13 -19.75 1.17 0.32
N PHE A 14 -18.56 1.54 -0.15
CA PHE A 14 -17.41 1.80 0.71
C PHE A 14 -17.65 2.97 1.67
N GLU A 15 -18.20 4.07 1.18
CA GLU A 15 -18.58 5.23 2.01
C GLU A 15 -19.60 4.83 3.10
N ARG A 16 -20.63 4.06 2.74
CA ARG A 16 -21.61 3.57 3.72
C ARG A 16 -20.98 2.65 4.77
N ALA A 17 -20.07 1.76 4.35
CA ALA A 17 -19.37 0.89 5.28
C ALA A 17 -18.44 1.68 6.23
N GLN A 18 -17.74 2.69 5.72
CA GLN A 18 -16.93 3.60 6.54
C GLN A 18 -17.79 4.36 7.56
N GLN A 19 -18.98 4.82 7.16
CA GLN A 19 -19.90 5.50 8.08
C GLN A 19 -20.37 4.59 9.21
N ILE A 20 -20.81 3.36 8.89
CA ILE A 20 -21.23 2.37 9.91
C ILE A 20 -20.07 2.06 10.85
N LEU A 21 -18.86 1.86 10.31
CA LEU A 21 -17.67 1.59 11.12
C LEU A 21 -17.38 2.73 12.11
N VAL A 22 -17.50 3.99 11.69
CA VAL A 22 -17.27 5.17 12.54
C VAL A 22 -18.37 5.35 13.59
N ASP A 23 -19.63 5.06 13.23
CA ASP A 23 -20.78 5.15 14.12
C ASP A 23 -20.74 4.06 15.21
N ASP A 24 -20.39 2.82 14.83
CA ASP A 24 -20.41 1.65 15.72
C ASP A 24 -19.11 1.49 16.51
N VAL A 25 -17.96 1.75 15.87
CA VAL A 25 -16.65 1.64 16.48
C VAL A 25 -16.08 3.05 16.57
N ARG A 26 -15.97 3.58 17.79
CA ARG A 26 -15.30 4.88 18.07
C ARG A 26 -13.79 4.81 17.83
N LEU A 27 -13.37 4.34 16.67
CA LEU A 27 -11.99 4.26 16.22
C LEU A 27 -11.55 5.65 15.79
N LEU A 28 -10.79 6.32 16.64
CA LEU A 28 -9.97 7.46 16.25
C LEU A 28 -8.65 6.90 15.68
N PRO A 29 -8.40 6.97 14.36
CA PRO A 29 -7.13 6.53 13.81
C PRO A 29 -6.03 7.46 14.36
N LEU A 30 -5.26 6.97 15.34
CA LEU A 30 -4.22 7.77 16.00
C LEU A 30 -2.96 7.91 15.15
N TRP A 31 -2.70 6.90 14.31
CA TRP A 31 -1.50 6.85 13.46
C TRP A 31 -1.68 5.89 12.30
N GLN A 32 -0.98 6.19 11.21
CA GLN A 32 -0.78 5.30 10.08
C GLN A 32 0.72 4.96 10.04
N GLY A 33 1.04 3.68 10.24
CA GLY A 33 2.42 3.21 10.30
C GLY A 33 3.19 3.54 9.03
N LYS A 34 4.48 3.89 9.18
CA LYS A 34 5.43 4.04 8.07
C LYS A 34 6.32 2.81 8.01
N LEU A 35 6.52 2.29 6.81
CA LEU A 35 7.47 1.22 6.55
C LEU A 35 8.80 1.82 6.10
N TYR A 36 9.89 1.24 6.61
CA TYR A 36 11.25 1.70 6.33
C TYR A 36 12.08 0.52 5.84
N VAL A 37 12.91 0.77 4.82
CA VAL A 37 13.87 -0.18 4.28
C VAL A 37 15.25 0.45 4.38
N ALA A 38 16.18 -0.27 5.00
CA ALA A 38 17.60 0.08 5.00
C ALA A 38 18.33 -0.83 4.02
N SER A 39 19.19 -0.25 3.18
CA SER A 39 20.00 -0.98 2.21
C SER A 39 21.41 -0.40 2.17
N GLY A 40 22.39 -1.23 1.82
CA GLY A 40 23.76 -0.75 1.61
C GLY A 40 23.81 0.26 0.47
N GLU A 41 24.80 1.16 0.48
CA GLU A 41 24.93 2.20 -0.55
C GLU A 41 25.06 1.61 -1.96
N ASP A 42 25.63 0.41 -2.06
CA ASP A 42 25.81 -0.38 -3.28
C ASP A 42 24.56 -1.15 -3.73
N ILE A 43 23.47 -1.11 -2.95
CA ILE A 43 22.19 -1.76 -3.27
C ILE A 43 21.17 -0.72 -3.73
N GLY A 44 20.50 -0.99 -4.85
CA GLY A 44 19.37 -0.24 -5.40
C GLY A 44 18.06 -1.05 -5.36
N GLY A 45 16.93 -0.40 -5.64
CA GLY A 45 15.61 -1.04 -5.70
C GLY A 45 14.85 -1.08 -4.37
N GLY A 46 15.40 -0.49 -3.30
CA GLY A 46 14.75 -0.44 -1.99
C GLY A 46 13.40 0.30 -1.99
N GLU A 47 13.20 1.25 -2.91
CA GLU A 47 11.96 1.99 -3.09
C GLU A 47 10.81 1.15 -3.68
N ARG A 48 11.13 0.02 -4.32
CA ARG A 48 10.17 -0.94 -4.89
C ARG A 48 10.12 -2.26 -4.13
N ALA A 49 10.98 -2.43 -3.13
CA ALA A 49 11.14 -3.68 -2.40
C ALA A 49 9.97 -4.02 -1.45
N LEU A 50 8.98 -3.14 -1.26
CA LEU A 50 7.79 -3.41 -0.44
C LEU A 50 6.52 -3.25 -1.26
N ASP A 51 5.68 -4.28 -1.22
CA ASP A 51 4.35 -4.21 -1.82
C ASP A 51 3.32 -3.58 -0.85
N PRO A 52 2.09 -3.25 -1.32
CA PRO A 52 1.03 -2.71 -0.46
C PRO A 52 0.58 -3.64 0.67
N GLN A 53 0.92 -4.93 0.60
CA GLN A 53 0.67 -5.94 1.64
C GLN A 53 1.85 -6.08 2.61
N THR A 54 2.87 -5.22 2.49
CA THR A 54 4.10 -5.23 3.31
C THR A 54 4.97 -6.47 3.08
N VAL A 55 4.81 -7.16 1.94
CA VAL A 55 5.68 -8.28 1.55
C VAL A 55 6.92 -7.73 0.87
N MET A 56 8.08 -8.28 1.26
CA MET A 56 9.36 -7.87 0.71
C MET A 56 9.61 -8.54 -0.66
N GLN A 57 9.69 -7.72 -1.70
CA GLN A 57 9.99 -8.13 -3.07
C GLN A 57 11.50 -8.17 -3.29
N MET A 58 12.15 -9.24 -2.81
CA MET A 58 13.61 -9.39 -2.85
C MET A 58 14.21 -9.29 -4.27
N TRP A 59 13.44 -9.63 -5.30
CA TRP A 59 13.84 -9.55 -6.70
C TRP A 59 13.95 -8.10 -7.24
N GLU A 60 13.39 -7.12 -6.56
CA GLU A 60 13.55 -5.70 -6.92
C GLU A 60 14.94 -5.18 -6.51
N LEU A 61 15.65 -5.87 -5.61
CA LEU A 61 16.97 -5.47 -5.15
C LEU A 61 18.05 -5.84 -6.17
N TYR A 62 18.94 -4.89 -6.48
CA TYR A 62 20.07 -5.11 -7.38
C TYR A 62 21.31 -4.33 -6.92
N ARG A 63 22.50 -4.78 -7.33
CA ARG A 63 23.75 -4.06 -7.08
C ARG A 63 23.88 -2.89 -8.06
N LYS A 64 24.08 -1.67 -7.56
CA LYS A 64 24.33 -0.49 -8.39
C LYS A 64 25.65 -0.68 -9.13
N ALA A 65 25.65 -0.51 -10.45
CA ALA A 65 26.90 -0.36 -11.20
C ALA A 65 27.46 1.03 -10.90
N SER A 66 28.70 1.08 -10.39
CA SER A 66 29.40 2.35 -10.17
C SER A 66 29.61 3.06 -11.51
N TRP A 67 28.98 4.21 -11.70
CA TRP A 67 29.33 5.17 -12.74
C TRP A 67 29.61 6.51 -12.09
#